data_AF-A0A449A637-F1
#
_entry.id   AF-A0A449A637-F1
#
_cell.length_a   1.000
_cell.length_b   1.000
_cell.length_c   1.000
_cell.angle_alpha   90.00
_cell.angle_beta   90.00
_cell.angle_gamma   90.00
#
_symmetry.space_group_name_H-M   'P 1'
#
loop_
_entity.id
_entity.type
_entity.pdbx_description
1 polymer ?
#
loop_
_entity_poly.entity_id
_entity_poly.type
_entity_poly.pdbx_seq_one_letter_code
_entity_poly.pdbx_strand_id
1 'polypeptide(L)'
;MNNNNYKIINLAVEILQKNESLEFYEIFDYVKKHLFSIWSEDEKVRTNSETNALIEKKMGELYKLLTVDRHFIKNNDGTWTLNKHAVK
;
A
#
# COMPACT_ATOMS: atom_id res chain seq x y z
N MET A 1 8.30 -14.22 -2.79
CA MET A 1 7.79 -12.85 -2.52
C MET A 1 8.41 -12.38 -1.21
N ASN A 2 8.95 -11.16 -1.15
CA ASN A 2 9.47 -10.60 0.11
C ASN A 2 8.33 -10.47 1.14
N ASN A 3 8.60 -10.83 2.40
CA ASN A 3 7.63 -10.75 3.52
C ASN A 3 6.97 -9.37 3.67
N ASN A 4 7.65 -8.30 3.24
CA ASN A 4 7.16 -6.93 3.34
C ASN A 4 6.03 -6.64 2.33
N ASN A 5 6.12 -7.15 1.10
CA ASN A 5 5.10 -6.94 0.06
C ASN A 5 3.78 -7.63 0.43
N TYR A 6 3.85 -8.80 1.04
CA TYR A 6 2.67 -9.51 1.52
C TYR A 6 1.92 -8.71 2.59
N LYS A 7 2.64 -8.08 3.53
CA LYS A 7 2.03 -7.19 4.52
C LYS A 7 1.37 -5.97 3.90
N ILE A 8 2.00 -5.36 2.89
CA ILE A 8 1.43 -4.23 2.13
C ILE A 8 0.12 -4.64 1.45
N ILE A 9 0.12 -5.77 0.74
CA ILE A 9 -1.09 -6.29 0.07
C ILE A 9 -2.19 -6.53 1.09
N ASN A 10 -1.90 -7.23 2.19
CA ASN A 10 -2.92 -7.55 3.19
C ASN A 10 -3.57 -6.30 3.80
N LEU A 11 -2.78 -5.26 4.12
CA LEU A 11 -3.33 -4.01 4.65
C LEU A 11 -4.14 -3.24 3.61
N ALA A 12 -3.68 -3.22 2.35
CA ALA A 12 -4.43 -2.62 1.25
C ALA A 12 -5.76 -3.37 1.00
N VAL A 13 -5.76 -4.71 1.10
CA VAL A 13 -6.98 -5.51 1.04
C VAL A 13 -7.88 -5.22 2.23
N GLU A 14 -7.35 -5.18 3.45
CA GLU A 14 -8.12 -4.92 4.66
C GLU A 14 -8.88 -3.58 4.59
N ILE A 15 -8.21 -2.50 4.15
CA ILE A 15 -8.86 -1.19 4.07
C ILE A 15 -9.90 -1.13 2.95
N LEU A 16 -9.67 -1.80 1.82
CA LEU A 16 -10.65 -1.89 0.72
C LEU A 16 -11.76 -2.92 0.96
N GLN A 17 -11.65 -3.81 1.95
CA GLN A 17 -12.79 -4.62 2.41
C GLN A 17 -13.79 -3.80 3.21
N LYS A 18 -13.31 -2.74 3.86
CA LYS A 18 -14.12 -1.85 4.72
C LYS A 18 -14.73 -0.67 3.96
N ASN A 19 -14.26 -0.41 2.74
CA ASN A 19 -14.65 0.74 1.92
C ASN A 19 -14.91 0.27 0.49
N GLU A 20 -15.97 0.77 -0.15
CA GLU A 20 -16.32 0.33 -1.52
C GLU A 20 -15.24 0.67 -2.54
N SER A 21 -14.60 1.84 -2.40
CA SER A 21 -13.52 2.34 -3.26
C SER A 21 -12.72 3.42 -2.53
N LEU A 22 -11.42 3.53 -2.79
CA LEU A 22 -10.56 4.55 -2.18
C LEU A 22 -9.55 5.13 -3.18
N GLU A 23 -9.16 6.38 -3.00
CA GLU A 23 -8.02 6.96 -3.69
C GLU A 23 -6.71 6.32 -3.23
N PHE A 24 -5.68 6.42 -4.09
CA PHE A 24 -4.36 5.87 -3.80
C PHE A 24 -3.78 6.38 -2.47
N TYR A 25 -3.89 7.67 -2.19
CA TYR A 25 -3.29 8.27 -0.99
C TYR A 25 -3.98 7.81 0.30
N GLU A 26 -5.29 7.56 0.25
CA GLU A 26 -6.03 7.02 1.40
C GLU A 26 -5.57 5.60 1.74
N ILE A 27 -5.34 4.77 0.72
CA ILE A 27 -4.78 3.42 0.89
C ILE A 27 -3.35 3.52 1.42
N PHE A 28 -2.54 4.40 0.84
CA PHE A 28 -1.15 4.58 1.27
C PHE A 28 -1.04 5.05 2.71
N ASP A 29 -1.85 6.03 3.13
CA ASP A 29 -1.84 6.54 4.50
C ASP A 29 -2.23 5.45 5.50
N TYR A 30 -3.20 4.61 5.16
CA TYR A 30 -3.53 3.43 5.96
C TYR A 30 -2.33 2.48 6.07
N VAL A 31 -1.76 2.04 4.95
CA VAL A 31 -0.60 1.13 4.97
C VAL A 31 0.59 1.72 5.74
N LYS A 32 0.91 3.00 5.50
CA LYS A 32 1.97 3.75 6.17
C LYS A 32 1.74 3.79 7.67
N LYS A 33 0.53 4.09 8.14
CA LYS A 33 0.18 4.10 9.57
C LYS A 33 0.54 2.79 10.27
N HIS A 34 0.42 1.66 9.57
CA HIS A 34 0.69 0.33 10.12
C HIS A 34 2.15 -0.13 9.98
N LEU A 35 2.85 0.29 8.92
CA LEU A 35 4.18 -0.25 8.59
C LEU A 35 5.33 0.73 8.72
N PHE A 36 5.07 2.04 8.86
CA PHE A 36 6.13 3.06 8.84
C PHE A 36 7.20 2.83 9.91
N SER A 37 6.80 2.46 11.14
CA SER A 37 7.75 2.17 12.22
C SER A 37 8.68 0.99 11.90
N ILE A 38 8.17 -0.03 11.20
CA ILE A 38 8.95 -1.22 10.81
C ILE A 38 9.91 -0.84 9.69
N TRP A 39 9.40 -0.13 8.67
CA TRP A 39 10.21 0.30 7.54
C TRP A 39 11.35 1.24 7.95
N SER A 40 11.08 2.18 8.86
CA SER A 40 12.09 3.12 9.33
C SER A 40 13.16 2.44 10.17
N GLU A 41 12.80 1.42 10.95
CA GLU A 41 13.74 0.58 11.70
C GLU A 41 14.60 -0.28 10.76
N ASP A 42 13.97 -0.99 9.82
CA ASP A 42 14.64 -1.87 8.83
C ASP A 42 15.66 -1.09 7.96
N GLU A 43 15.28 0.10 7.49
CA GLU A 43 16.14 0.94 6.65
C GLU A 43 17.05 1.89 7.47
N LYS A 44 17.04 1.76 8.81
CA LYS A 44 17.85 2.56 9.74
C LYS A 44 17.76 4.07 9.50
N VAL A 45 16.56 4.56 9.22
CA VAL A 45 16.30 5.99 8.98
C VAL A 45 16.66 6.81 10.22
N ARG A 46 17.36 7.93 10.04
CA ARG A 46 17.80 8.85 11.11
C ARG A 46 17.48 10.31 10.84
N THR A 47 17.18 10.68 9.60
CA THR A 47 16.95 12.06 9.17
C THR A 47 15.60 12.24 8.47
N ASN A 48 15.15 13.49 8.37
CA ASN A 48 13.95 13.83 7.61
C ASN A 48 14.11 13.56 6.11
N SER A 49 15.32 13.77 5.56
CA SER A 49 15.58 13.49 4.13
C SER A 49 15.44 12.00 3.82
N GLU A 50 15.99 11.14 4.67
CA GLU A 50 15.86 9.68 4.55
C GLU A 50 14.40 9.24 4.75
N THR A 51 13.68 9.89 5.66
CA THR A 51 12.24 9.63 5.86
C THR A 51 11.44 9.92 4.59
N ASN A 52 11.68 11.07 3.95
CA ASN A 52 11.00 11.44 2.70
C ASN A 52 11.34 10.48 1.57
N ALA A 53 12.61 10.09 1.42
CA ALA A 53 13.05 9.10 0.43
C ALA A 53 12.41 7.72 0.68
N LEU A 54 12.30 7.30 1.94
CA LEU A 54 11.61 6.07 2.32
C LEU A 54 10.13 6.13 1.92
N ILE A 55 9.44 7.24 2.23
CA ILE A 55 8.02 7.42 1.89
C ILE A 55 7.82 7.34 0.37
N GLU A 56 8.62 8.06 -0.41
CA GLU A 56 8.55 8.06 -1.88
C GLU A 56 8.75 6.64 -2.46
N LYS A 57 9.78 5.94 -1.97
CA LYS A 57 10.05 4.54 -2.34
C LYS A 57 8.86 3.63 -2.02
N LYS A 58 8.28 3.74 -0.81
CA LYS A 58 7.14 2.92 -0.39
C LYS A 58 5.84 3.24 -1.12
N MET A 59 5.64 4.50 -1.51
CA MET A 59 4.55 4.88 -2.42
C MET A 59 4.69 4.16 -3.77
N GLY A 60 5.89 4.18 -4.36
CA GLY A 60 6.16 3.47 -5.61
C GLY A 60 5.95 1.96 -5.51
N GLU A 61 6.37 1.35 -4.40
CA GLU A 61 6.13 -0.07 -4.11
C GLU A 61 4.63 -0.39 -4.03
N LEU A 62 3.85 0.38 -3.26
CA LEU A 62 2.40 0.19 -3.17
C LEU A 62 1.71 0.39 -4.52
N TYR A 63 2.05 1.45 -5.26
CA TYR A 63 1.45 1.72 -6.57
C TYR A 63 1.69 0.56 -7.55
N LYS A 64 2.91 0.03 -7.56
CA LYS A 64 3.25 -1.16 -8.34
C LYS A 64 2.39 -2.36 -7.92
N LEU A 65 2.27 -2.63 -6.62
CA LEU A 65 1.47 -3.75 -6.10
C LEU A 65 0.00 -3.62 -6.48
N LEU A 66 -0.61 -2.44 -6.29
CA LEU A 66 -1.99 -2.19 -6.70
C LEU A 66 -2.18 -2.41 -8.21
N THR A 67 -1.19 -2.05 -9.02
CA THR A 67 -1.28 -2.18 -10.48
C THR A 67 -1.13 -3.62 -10.98
N VAL A 68 -0.27 -4.42 -10.34
CA VAL A 68 0.09 -5.77 -10.85
C VAL A 68 -0.60 -6.90 -10.13
N ASP A 69 -1.05 -6.69 -8.89
CA ASP A 69 -1.68 -7.73 -8.09
C ASP A 69 -3.17 -7.85 -8.43
N ARG A 70 -3.60 -9.09 -8.73
CA ARG A 70 -4.95 -9.42 -9.19
C ARG A 70 -6.07 -9.04 -8.21
N HIS A 71 -5.76 -8.79 -6.94
CA HIS A 71 -6.76 -8.42 -5.93
C HIS A 71 -7.29 -7.00 -6.14
N PHE A 72 -6.58 -6.14 -6.87
CA PHE A 72 -6.94 -4.73 -7.01
C PHE A 72 -7.39 -4.40 -8.43
N ILE A 73 -8.34 -3.49 -8.54
CA ILE A 73 -8.83 -2.94 -9.80
C ILE A 73 -8.77 -1.42 -9.70
N LYS A 74 -8.16 -0.76 -10.69
CA LYS A 74 -8.20 0.70 -10.83
C LYS A 74 -9.48 1.10 -11.56
N ASN A 75 -10.29 1.94 -10.94
CA ASN A 75 -11.52 2.47 -11.49
C ASN A 75 -11.25 3.63 -12.46
N ASN A 76 -12.24 3.97 -13.28
CA ASN A 76 -12.16 5.08 -14.24
C ASN A 76 -12.05 6.46 -13.57
N ASP A 77 -12.55 6.59 -12.35
CA ASP A 77 -12.47 7.82 -11.54
C ASP A 77 -11.14 7.99 -10.80
N GLY A 78 -10.23 7.02 -10.93
CA GLY A 78 -8.91 7.04 -10.28
C GLY A 78 -8.87 6.36 -8.90
N THR A 79 -10.00 5.91 -8.37
CA THR A 79 -10.06 5.11 -7.14
C THR A 79 -9.67 3.65 -7.39
N TRP A 80 -9.44 2.90 -6.32
CA TRP A 80 -9.13 1.48 -6.34
C TRP A 80 -10.17 0.68 -5.58
N THR A 81 -10.43 -0.54 -6.04
CA THR A 81 -11.38 -1.48 -5.45
C THR A 81 -10.81 -2.89 -5.39
N LEU A 82 -11.48 -3.77 -4.65
CA LEU A 82 -11.17 -5.19 -4.66
C LEU A 82 -11.82 -5.90 -5.85
N ASN A 83 -11.04 -6.75 -6.50
CA ASN A 83 -11.53 -7.73 -7.43
C ASN A 83 -12.31 -8.82 -6.69
N LYS A 84 -13.65 -8.78 -6.80
CA LYS A 84 -14.57 -9.72 -6.15
C LYS A 84 -14.29 -11.20 -6.51
N HIS A 85 -13.59 -11.47 -7.59
CA HIS A 85 -13.22 -12.84 -8.01
C HIS A 85 -11.88 -13.32 -7.44
N ALA A 86 -11.04 -12.41 -6.93
CA ALA A 86 -9.74 -12.73 -6.36
C ALA A 86 -9.76 -12.89 -4.83
N VAL A 87 -10.75 -12.33 -4.14
CA VAL A 87 -10.87 -12.31 -2.66
C VAL A 87 -11.67 -13.52 -2.13
N LYS A 88 -11.49 -14.71 -2.72
CA LYS A 88 -12.10 -15.97 -2.25
C LYS A 88 -11.15 -16.80 -1.42
#